data_AF-A0A2U4F158-F1
#
_entry.id   AF-A0A2U4F158-F1
#
_cell.length_a   1.000
_cell.length_b   1.000
_cell.length_c   1.000
_cell.angle_alpha   90.00
_cell.angle_beta   90.00
_cell.angle_gamma   90.00
#
_symmetry.space_group_name_H-M   'P 1'
#
loop_
_entity.id
_entity.type
_entity.pdbx_description
1 polymer ?
#
loop_
_entity_poly.entity_id
_entity_poly.type
_entity_poly.pdbx_seq_one_letter_code
_entity_poly.pdbx_strand_id
1 'polypeptide(L)'
;MYTLNFITNRKFIDLFTLDNDKYNKAYISFEVSSDKDHLNEISTNRGELNTSIDALFLAEDENHKKCMVVIEWKYTEEYYNNEDESIKIKNGVHKKGEERLNRYTSLITNSKQLKHKYSDYKSSVYFNGELYQLTRQTLWAEQMIENKDDESIKADDFLHLAVISNKNKSMLSSVYKISNMNLEDTWRNVLNDNSKFMIIDNKKIIEALETLLQLIEYDDIDYKKIVFDIENPKPASSILLHILRHAEKSKANIINELTDFLTYLKTRY
;
A
#
# COMPACT_ATOMS: atom_id res chain seq x y z
N MET A 1 -10.68 9.06 7.13
CA MET A 1 -9.75 10.21 7.26
C MET A 1 -9.09 10.21 8.63
N TYR A 2 -9.85 10.21 9.73
CA TYR A 2 -9.31 10.12 11.11
C TYR A 2 -8.24 9.04 11.29
N THR A 3 -8.52 7.81 10.86
CA THR A 3 -7.56 6.69 10.93
C THR A 3 -6.27 6.99 10.18
N LEU A 4 -6.34 7.53 8.96
CA LEU A 4 -5.14 7.87 8.18
C LEU A 4 -4.31 8.97 8.85
N ASN A 5 -4.96 10.02 9.37
CA ASN A 5 -4.26 11.09 10.09
C ASN A 5 -3.66 10.59 11.42
N PHE A 6 -4.26 9.57 12.03
CA PHE A 6 -3.71 8.95 13.24
C PHE A 6 -2.47 8.11 12.93
N ILE A 7 -2.53 7.28 11.88
CA ILE A 7 -1.45 6.33 11.58
C ILE A 7 -0.29 6.95 10.79
N THR A 8 -0.56 7.99 9.99
CA THR A 8 0.46 8.66 9.18
C THR A 8 1.03 9.90 9.88
N ASN A 9 2.13 10.42 9.35
CA ASN A 9 2.69 11.73 9.74
C ASN A 9 2.19 12.87 8.83
N ARG A 10 1.19 12.59 7.99
CA ARG A 10 0.59 13.56 7.08
C ARG A 10 -0.78 13.96 7.60
N LYS A 11 -1.17 15.18 7.23
CA LYS A 11 -2.48 15.72 7.52
C LYS A 11 -3.31 15.76 6.25
N PHE A 12 -4.25 14.84 6.17
CA PHE A 12 -5.25 14.78 5.12
C PHE A 12 -6.51 15.53 5.54
N ILE A 13 -7.09 16.26 4.60
CA ILE A 13 -8.29 17.08 4.79
C ILE A 13 -9.52 16.49 4.08
N ASP A 14 -9.31 15.57 3.13
CA ASP A 14 -10.40 14.86 2.45
C ASP A 14 -9.99 13.45 1.99
N LEU A 15 -10.99 12.64 1.65
CA LEU A 15 -10.84 11.31 1.06
C LEU A 15 -11.72 11.16 -0.17
N PHE A 16 -11.15 10.56 -1.21
CA PHE A 16 -11.87 10.26 -2.45
C PHE A 16 -12.20 8.78 -2.53
N THR A 17 -13.34 8.49 -3.15
CA THR A 17 -13.61 7.13 -3.60
C THR A 17 -12.75 6.81 -4.82
N LEU A 18 -12.32 5.56 -4.90
CA LEU A 18 -11.57 5.00 -6.02
C LEU A 18 -12.56 4.33 -6.98
N ASP A 19 -12.42 4.66 -8.27
CA ASP A 19 -13.27 4.17 -9.36
C ASP A 19 -12.65 2.96 -10.09
N ASN A 20 -11.58 2.38 -9.52
CA ASN A 20 -10.80 1.30 -10.14
C ASN A 20 -11.48 -0.08 -10.01
N ASP A 21 -12.41 -0.27 -9.06
CA ASP A 21 -13.27 -1.44 -9.00
C ASP A 21 -14.58 -1.17 -9.78
N LYS A 22 -14.81 -1.96 -10.83
CA LYS A 22 -15.97 -1.86 -11.73
C LYS A 22 -17.30 -2.06 -11.01
N TYR A 23 -17.30 -2.70 -9.83
CA TYR A 23 -18.53 -3.07 -9.15
C TYR A 23 -18.90 -2.14 -8.01
N ASN A 24 -17.92 -1.51 -7.33
CA ASN A 24 -18.19 -0.64 -6.18
C ASN A 24 -17.15 0.49 -6.04
N LYS A 25 -17.62 1.73 -5.93
CA LYS A 25 -16.78 2.85 -5.49
C LYS A 25 -16.48 2.71 -4.00
N ALA A 26 -15.21 2.73 -3.61
CA ALA A 26 -14.81 2.57 -2.22
C ALA A 26 -13.69 3.53 -1.83
N TYR A 27 -13.60 3.90 -0.55
CA TYR A 27 -12.51 4.76 -0.04
C TYR A 27 -11.18 4.03 0.11
N ILE A 28 -11.20 2.70 0.07
CA ILE A 28 -10.04 1.82 0.07
C ILE A 28 -10.22 0.81 -1.05
N SER A 29 -9.16 0.53 -1.79
CA SER A 29 -9.14 -0.54 -2.79
C SER A 29 -8.01 -1.51 -2.45
N PHE A 30 -8.23 -2.80 -2.70
CA PHE A 30 -7.27 -3.87 -2.40
C PHE A 30 -6.75 -4.49 -3.69
N GLU A 31 -5.52 -5.03 -3.64
CA GLU A 31 -4.88 -5.69 -4.79
C GLU A 31 -4.86 -4.81 -6.05
N VAL A 32 -4.49 -3.54 -5.89
CA VAL A 32 -4.58 -2.53 -6.94
C VAL A 32 -3.42 -2.66 -7.93
N SER A 33 -3.76 -2.61 -9.22
CA SER A 33 -2.85 -2.52 -10.35
C SER A 33 -3.21 -1.29 -11.20
N SER A 34 -2.32 -0.91 -12.13
CA SER A 34 -2.56 0.19 -13.06
C SER A 34 -3.53 -0.22 -14.18
N ASP A 35 -4.24 0.74 -14.76
CA ASP A 35 -5.11 0.52 -15.93
C ASP A 35 -4.28 0.20 -17.18
N LYS A 36 -3.06 0.74 -17.26
CA LYS A 36 -2.10 0.50 -18.34
C LYS A 36 -0.79 -0.09 -17.82
N ASP A 37 -0.07 -0.78 -18.70
CA ASP A 37 1.27 -1.29 -18.37
C ASP A 37 2.31 -0.18 -18.49
N HIS A 38 2.53 0.55 -17.40
CA HIS A 38 3.56 1.58 -17.28
C HIS A 38 4.90 1.04 -16.72
N LEU A 39 4.92 -0.23 -16.28
CA LEU A 39 6.08 -0.87 -15.65
C LEU A 39 6.78 -1.89 -16.57
N ASN A 40 6.27 -2.10 -17.78
CA ASN A 40 6.70 -3.12 -18.74
C ASN A 40 6.53 -4.56 -18.21
N GLU A 41 5.47 -4.82 -17.45
CA GLU A 41 5.22 -6.08 -16.74
C GLU A 41 4.42 -7.12 -17.54
N ILE A 42 4.29 -6.95 -18.87
CA ILE A 42 3.61 -7.85 -19.83
C ILE A 42 2.09 -7.76 -19.75
N SER A 43 1.53 -7.52 -18.56
CA SER A 43 0.10 -7.26 -18.37
C SER A 43 -0.14 -6.37 -17.16
N THR A 44 -1.40 -6.02 -16.90
CA THR A 44 -1.83 -5.35 -15.66
C THR A 44 -2.53 -6.31 -14.70
N ASN A 45 -2.77 -7.57 -15.10
CA ASN A 45 -3.42 -8.57 -14.26
C ASN A 45 -2.47 -9.07 -13.16
N ARG A 46 -3.00 -9.34 -11.97
CA ARG A 46 -2.22 -9.91 -10.84
C ARG A 46 -1.46 -11.18 -11.25
N GLY A 47 -0.20 -11.27 -10.83
CA GLY A 47 0.65 -12.45 -11.04
C GLY A 47 2.09 -12.23 -10.56
N GLU A 48 2.92 -13.29 -10.58
CA GLU A 48 4.33 -13.26 -10.15
C GLU A 48 5.17 -12.18 -10.86
N LEU A 49 4.70 -11.69 -12.01
CA LEU A 49 5.41 -10.77 -12.89
C LEU A 49 4.90 -9.33 -12.84
N ASN A 50 3.86 -9.05 -12.03
CA ASN A 50 3.07 -7.82 -12.09
C ASN A 50 2.98 -7.17 -10.71
N THR A 51 3.10 -5.85 -10.65
CA THR A 51 3.05 -5.10 -9.40
C THR A 51 1.60 -4.98 -8.97
N SER A 52 1.36 -5.32 -7.71
CA SER A 52 0.08 -5.10 -7.05
C SER A 52 0.34 -4.39 -5.74
N ILE A 53 -0.53 -3.45 -5.39
CA ILE A 53 -0.57 -2.78 -4.10
C ILE A 53 -1.56 -3.51 -3.22
N ASP A 54 -1.19 -3.87 -1.99
CA ASP A 54 -2.10 -4.60 -1.10
C ASP A 54 -3.35 -3.76 -0.76
N ALA A 55 -3.15 -2.50 -0.39
CA ALA A 55 -4.25 -1.55 -0.18
C ALA A 55 -3.89 -0.12 -0.59
N LEU A 56 -4.88 0.61 -1.10
CA LEU A 56 -4.72 1.97 -1.59
C LEU A 56 -5.82 2.88 -1.04
N PHE A 57 -5.45 4.07 -0.58
CA PHE A 57 -6.36 5.21 -0.38
C PHE A 57 -5.98 6.35 -1.31
N LEU A 58 -6.96 7.19 -1.68
CA LEU A 58 -6.71 8.48 -2.31
C LEU A 58 -7.22 9.60 -1.39
N ALA A 59 -6.32 10.44 -0.90
CA ALA A 59 -6.61 11.47 0.09
C ALA A 59 -6.12 12.84 -0.37
N GLU A 60 -6.80 13.92 0.00
CA GLU A 60 -6.30 15.28 -0.21
C GLU A 60 -5.47 15.73 1.00
N ASP A 61 -4.26 16.24 0.78
CA ASP A 61 -3.45 16.85 1.84
C ASP A 61 -3.81 18.33 2.08
N GLU A 62 -3.27 18.94 3.14
CA GLU A 62 -3.51 20.35 3.45
C GLU A 62 -2.96 21.35 2.40
N ASN A 63 -2.20 20.89 1.42
CA ASN A 63 -1.75 21.67 0.27
C ASN A 63 -2.63 21.43 -0.98
N HIS A 64 -3.79 20.78 -0.82
CA HIS A 64 -4.71 20.41 -1.89
C HIS A 64 -4.11 19.48 -2.95
N LYS A 65 -3.13 18.66 -2.57
CA LYS A 65 -2.61 17.60 -3.45
C LYS A 65 -3.34 16.31 -3.20
N LYS A 66 -3.76 15.64 -4.28
CA LYS A 66 -4.28 14.27 -4.19
C LYS A 66 -3.12 13.31 -3.99
N CYS A 67 -3.09 12.65 -2.85
CA CYS A 67 -2.03 11.75 -2.43
C CYS A 67 -2.54 10.31 -2.40
N MET A 68 -1.85 9.42 -3.12
CA MET A 68 -2.02 7.98 -2.96
C MET A 68 -1.34 7.51 -1.68
N VAL A 69 -2.09 6.94 -0.75
CA VAL A 69 -1.51 6.21 0.38
C VAL A 69 -1.43 4.74 -0.01
N VAL A 70 -0.23 4.34 -0.43
CA VAL A 70 0.12 3.00 -0.90
C VAL A 70 0.50 2.16 0.30
N ILE A 71 -0.21 1.07 0.56
CA ILE A 71 0.00 0.22 1.73
C ILE A 71 0.47 -1.16 1.30
N GLU A 72 1.50 -1.64 1.97
CA GLU A 72 2.02 -3.00 1.90
C GLU A 72 1.96 -3.63 3.30
N TRP A 73 1.44 -4.85 3.44
CA TRP A 73 1.31 -5.53 4.72
C TRP A 73 2.33 -6.66 4.85
N LYS A 74 3.02 -6.71 5.99
CA LYS A 74 4.03 -7.74 6.30
C LYS A 74 3.78 -8.26 7.71
N TYR A 75 3.22 -9.47 7.80
CA TYR A 75 2.75 -10.03 9.05
C TYR A 75 3.61 -11.19 9.54
N THR A 76 3.38 -12.39 9.03
CA THR A 76 3.97 -13.63 9.56
C THR A 76 4.91 -14.31 8.59
N GLU A 77 5.15 -13.71 7.43
CA GLU A 77 5.96 -14.36 6.43
C GLU A 77 7.44 -14.35 6.89
N GLU A 78 8.08 -15.52 6.76
CA GLU A 78 9.51 -15.64 6.93
C GLU A 78 10.20 -15.21 5.64
N TYR A 79 10.89 -14.08 5.68
CA TYR A 79 11.53 -13.50 4.50
C TYR A 79 13.03 -13.78 4.46
N TYR A 80 13.49 -14.16 3.28
CA TYR A 80 14.91 -14.27 2.98
C TYR A 80 15.40 -12.93 2.41
N ASN A 81 15.78 -12.01 3.29
CA ASN A 81 16.28 -10.65 3.01
C ASN A 81 17.55 -10.58 2.15
N ASN A 82 17.98 -11.66 1.53
CA ASN A 82 19.18 -11.70 0.69
C ASN A 82 18.93 -12.37 -0.67
N GLU A 83 17.69 -12.71 -1.01
CA GLU A 83 17.37 -13.18 -2.36
C GLU A 83 17.53 -12.05 -3.36
N ASP A 84 18.42 -12.25 -4.33
CA ASP A 84 18.66 -11.30 -5.41
C ASP A 84 17.82 -11.68 -6.64
N GLU A 85 16.78 -10.90 -6.88
CA GLU A 85 15.83 -11.06 -7.97
C GLU A 85 16.45 -10.81 -9.34
N SER A 86 17.57 -10.08 -9.41
CA SER A 86 18.28 -9.74 -10.66
C SER A 86 19.16 -10.87 -11.19
N ILE A 87 19.42 -11.92 -10.39
CA ILE A 87 20.22 -13.09 -10.79
C ILE A 87 19.41 -14.38 -10.88
N LYS A 88 18.10 -14.34 -10.60
CA LYS A 88 17.24 -15.54 -10.63
C LYS A 88 17.23 -16.22 -12.01
N ILE A 89 17.33 -17.54 -11.98
CA ILE A 89 17.44 -18.42 -13.14
C ILE A 89 16.09 -19.08 -13.44
N LYS A 90 15.74 -19.24 -14.72
CA LYS A 90 14.59 -20.03 -15.20
C LYS A 90 15.09 -21.12 -16.15
N ASN A 91 14.79 -22.38 -15.86
CA ASN A 91 15.18 -23.55 -16.67
C ASN A 91 16.69 -23.57 -17.03
N GLY A 92 17.57 -23.21 -16.09
CA GLY A 92 19.02 -23.18 -16.31
C GLY A 92 19.55 -21.97 -17.08
N VAL A 93 18.72 -20.98 -17.40
CA VAL A 93 19.13 -19.73 -18.07
C VAL A 93 18.75 -18.50 -17.23
N HIS A 94 19.60 -17.48 -17.15
CA HIS A 94 19.40 -16.24 -16.36
C HIS A 94 18.24 -15.32 -16.82
N LYS A 95 17.27 -15.82 -17.60
CA LYS A 95 16.25 -14.99 -18.25
C LYS A 95 15.34 -14.24 -17.26
N LYS A 96 15.02 -14.80 -16.09
CA LYS A 96 14.14 -14.13 -15.10
C LYS A 96 14.78 -12.86 -14.52
N GLY A 97 16.05 -12.95 -14.10
CA GLY A 97 16.79 -11.80 -13.59
C GLY A 97 17.03 -10.72 -14.64
N GLU A 98 17.40 -11.14 -15.84
CA GLU A 98 17.60 -10.24 -16.99
C GLU A 98 16.32 -9.52 -17.41
N GLU A 99 15.19 -10.23 -17.47
CA GLU A 99 13.87 -9.64 -17.73
C GLU A 99 13.54 -8.54 -16.72
N ARG A 100 13.79 -8.76 -15.43
CA ARG A 100 13.51 -7.76 -14.39
C ARG A 100 14.42 -6.55 -14.46
N LEU A 101 15.71 -6.75 -14.72
CA LEU A 101 16.64 -5.66 -14.97
C LEU A 101 16.15 -4.81 -16.16
N ASN A 102 15.80 -5.46 -17.26
CA ASN A 102 15.30 -4.77 -18.46
C ASN A 102 14.02 -3.96 -18.21
N ARG A 103 13.14 -4.42 -17.31
CA ARG A 103 11.90 -3.70 -16.97
C ARG A 103 12.14 -2.45 -16.14
N TYR A 104 12.91 -2.57 -15.05
CA TYR A 104 12.94 -1.53 -14.03
C TYR A 104 14.18 -0.64 -14.09
N THR A 105 15.27 -1.03 -14.76
CA THR A 105 16.51 -0.22 -14.74
C THR A 105 16.29 1.21 -15.20
N SER A 106 15.63 1.43 -16.35
CA SER A 106 15.35 2.78 -16.84
C SER A 106 14.41 3.56 -15.90
N LEU A 107 13.43 2.88 -15.31
CA LEU A 107 12.50 3.48 -14.36
C LEU A 107 13.22 3.91 -13.08
N ILE A 108 14.12 3.08 -12.54
CA ILE A 108 14.94 3.41 -11.36
C ILE A 108 15.88 4.58 -11.68
N THR A 109 16.50 4.61 -12.86
CA THR A 109 17.37 5.71 -13.28
C THR A 109 16.64 7.04 -13.38
N ASN A 110 15.39 7.01 -13.86
CA ASN A 110 14.56 8.20 -14.05
C ASN A 110 13.68 8.54 -12.84
N SER A 111 13.70 7.72 -11.79
CA SER A 111 12.89 7.90 -10.59
C SER A 111 13.23 9.21 -9.88
N LYS A 112 12.19 9.92 -9.43
CA LYS A 112 12.35 11.11 -8.58
C LYS A 112 12.58 10.70 -7.14
N GLN A 113 12.03 9.56 -6.72
CA GLN A 113 12.08 9.07 -5.35
C GLN A 113 13.28 8.15 -5.08
N LEU A 114 13.69 7.31 -6.02
CA LEU A 114 14.81 6.39 -5.87
C LEU A 114 16.12 7.05 -6.32
N LYS A 115 17.20 6.86 -5.56
CA LYS A 115 18.51 7.42 -5.87
C LYS A 115 19.18 6.69 -7.04
N HIS A 116 19.64 7.43 -8.03
CA HIS A 116 20.57 6.89 -9.01
C HIS A 116 21.97 6.71 -8.39
N LYS A 117 22.18 5.57 -7.71
CA LYS A 117 23.40 5.28 -6.92
C LYS A 117 24.37 4.32 -7.60
N TYR A 118 23.93 3.58 -8.61
CA TYR A 118 24.68 2.47 -9.19
C TYR A 118 24.81 2.65 -10.70
N SER A 119 26.02 2.36 -11.22
CA SER A 119 26.26 2.31 -12.68
C SER A 119 25.70 1.04 -13.32
N ASP A 120 25.51 -0.02 -12.53
CA ASP A 120 24.83 -1.26 -12.87
C ASP A 120 23.94 -1.66 -11.69
N TYR A 121 22.67 -1.95 -11.96
CA TYR A 121 21.70 -2.30 -10.93
C TYR A 121 21.64 -3.80 -10.62
N LYS A 122 22.36 -4.64 -11.36
CA LYS A 122 22.50 -6.06 -11.03
C LYS A 122 23.06 -6.21 -9.61
N SER A 123 22.40 -7.05 -8.82
CA SER A 123 22.69 -7.26 -7.41
C SER A 123 22.69 -5.98 -6.59
N SER A 124 21.90 -4.98 -6.98
CA SER A 124 21.70 -3.74 -6.22
C SER A 124 20.60 -3.88 -5.17
N VAL A 125 20.49 -2.86 -4.30
CA VAL A 125 19.45 -2.77 -3.25
C VAL A 125 18.06 -2.92 -3.84
N TYR A 126 17.84 -2.38 -5.04
CA TYR A 126 16.55 -2.36 -5.72
C TYR A 126 16.03 -3.72 -6.18
N PHE A 127 16.87 -4.76 -6.15
CA PHE A 127 16.52 -6.11 -6.60
C PHE A 127 16.64 -7.15 -5.49
N ASN A 128 16.71 -6.74 -4.22
CA ASN A 128 16.97 -7.67 -3.12
C ASN A 128 15.77 -7.84 -2.17
N GLY A 129 15.24 -9.06 -2.07
CA GLY A 129 14.19 -9.45 -1.13
C GLY A 129 13.02 -8.47 -1.09
N GLU A 130 12.69 -7.99 0.12
CA GLU A 130 11.58 -7.05 0.33
C GLU A 130 11.86 -5.65 -0.26
N LEU A 131 13.12 -5.26 -0.41
CA LEU A 131 13.49 -3.99 -1.04
C LEU A 131 13.12 -3.97 -2.54
N TYR A 132 13.09 -5.13 -3.21
CA TYR A 132 12.60 -5.24 -4.58
C TYR A 132 11.10 -4.97 -4.68
N GLN A 133 10.31 -5.44 -3.70
CA GLN A 133 8.88 -5.15 -3.66
C GLN A 133 8.63 -3.66 -3.42
N LEU A 134 9.35 -3.06 -2.46
CA LEU A 134 9.28 -1.61 -2.22
C LEU A 134 9.69 -0.78 -3.45
N THR A 135 10.70 -1.24 -4.20
CA THR A 135 11.12 -0.64 -5.47
C THR A 135 9.97 -0.62 -6.46
N ARG A 136 9.37 -1.78 -6.73
CA ARG A 136 8.28 -1.92 -7.69
C ARG A 136 7.08 -1.05 -7.36
N GLN A 137 6.66 -1.02 -6.10
CA GLN A 137 5.53 -0.22 -5.64
C GLN A 137 5.82 1.29 -5.68
N THR A 138 7.07 1.68 -5.40
CA THR A 138 7.49 3.09 -5.55
C THR A 138 7.45 3.53 -7.01
N LEU A 139 8.01 2.71 -7.91
CA LEU A 139 7.94 2.97 -9.36
C LEU A 139 6.51 2.98 -9.86
N TRP A 140 5.66 2.07 -9.37
CA TRP A 140 4.23 2.06 -9.68
C TRP A 140 3.58 3.40 -9.31
N ALA A 141 3.78 3.87 -8.07
CA ALA A 141 3.21 5.12 -7.60
C ALA A 141 3.70 6.34 -8.43
N GLU A 142 4.98 6.37 -8.78
CA GLU A 142 5.52 7.42 -9.66
C GLU A 142 4.90 7.37 -11.05
N GLN A 143 4.77 6.17 -11.65
CA GLN A 143 4.19 6.02 -12.97
C GLN A 143 2.69 6.35 -13.00
N MET A 144 1.94 6.04 -11.94
CA MET A 144 0.54 6.46 -11.81
C MET A 144 0.39 7.99 -11.77
N ILE A 145 1.33 8.71 -11.16
CA ILE A 145 1.33 10.18 -11.12
C ILE A 145 1.78 10.76 -12.46
N GLU A 146 2.83 10.22 -13.07
CA GLU A 146 3.37 10.71 -14.33
C GLU A 146 2.42 10.49 -15.50
N ASN A 147 1.70 9.37 -15.50
CA ASN A 147 0.73 9.00 -16.54
C ASN A 147 -0.71 9.19 -16.07
N LYS A 148 -0.94 10.10 -15.10
CA LYS A 148 -2.25 10.26 -14.45
C LYS A 148 -3.39 10.51 -15.42
N ASP A 149 -3.15 11.03 -16.62
CA ASP A 149 -4.20 11.26 -17.62
C ASP A 149 -4.74 9.95 -18.22
N ASP A 150 -3.93 8.90 -18.28
CA ASP A 150 -4.26 7.57 -18.81
C ASP A 150 -4.85 6.61 -17.77
N GLU A 151 -4.79 6.99 -16.48
CA GLU A 151 -5.16 6.15 -15.33
C GLU A 151 -6.48 6.60 -14.68
N SER A 152 -7.29 5.68 -14.16
CA SER A 152 -8.53 6.00 -13.44
C SER A 152 -8.27 6.71 -12.10
N ILE A 153 -7.13 6.42 -11.48
CA ILE A 153 -6.71 7.01 -10.20
C ILE A 153 -5.89 8.25 -10.50
N LYS A 154 -6.46 9.43 -10.19
CA LYS A 154 -5.81 10.73 -10.43
C LYS A 154 -5.12 11.23 -9.16
N ALA A 155 -3.79 11.19 -9.15
CA ALA A 155 -2.98 11.63 -8.01
C ALA A 155 -1.84 12.58 -8.43
N ASP A 156 -1.39 13.38 -7.47
CA ASP A 156 -0.30 14.35 -7.60
C ASP A 156 0.89 14.01 -6.69
N ASP A 157 0.68 13.18 -5.67
CA ASP A 157 1.71 12.72 -4.74
C ASP A 157 1.41 11.29 -4.24
N PHE A 158 2.36 10.71 -3.52
CA PHE A 158 2.18 9.45 -2.82
C PHE A 158 2.87 9.41 -1.44
N LEU A 159 2.37 8.52 -0.59
CA LEU A 159 2.96 8.09 0.66
C LEU A 159 2.96 6.56 0.68
N HIS A 160 4.14 5.96 0.82
CA HIS A 160 4.30 4.52 0.94
C HIS A 160 4.35 4.12 2.43
N LEU A 161 3.40 3.31 2.84
CA LEU A 161 3.22 2.80 4.19
C LEU A 161 3.45 1.28 4.23
N ALA A 162 4.53 0.85 4.85
CA ALA A 162 4.74 -0.56 5.16
C ALA A 162 4.17 -0.87 6.56
N VAL A 163 3.17 -1.73 6.64
CA VAL A 163 2.61 -2.19 7.91
C VAL A 163 3.35 -3.45 8.33
N ILE A 164 4.26 -3.31 9.29
CA ILE A 164 5.12 -4.41 9.78
C ILE A 164 4.91 -4.56 11.28
N SER A 165 4.53 -5.75 11.72
CA SER A 165 4.38 -6.02 13.15
C SER A 165 5.72 -5.91 13.88
N ASN A 166 5.79 -5.21 15.02
CA ASN A 166 6.98 -5.18 15.88
C ASN A 166 7.39 -6.55 16.43
N LYS A 167 6.46 -7.52 16.41
CA LYS A 167 6.69 -8.92 16.76
C LYS A 167 7.47 -9.64 15.66
N ASN A 168 7.45 -9.17 14.42
CA ASN A 168 8.22 -9.71 13.30
C ASN A 168 9.68 -9.25 13.39
N LYS A 169 10.40 -9.78 14.39
CA LYS A 169 11.82 -9.49 14.60
C LYS A 169 12.68 -10.01 13.46
N SER A 170 12.32 -11.12 12.82
CA SER A 170 13.06 -11.65 11.69
C SER A 170 13.13 -10.62 10.56
N MET A 171 12.03 -9.92 10.23
CA MET A 171 12.08 -8.88 9.20
C MET A 171 12.77 -7.59 9.69
N LEU A 172 12.41 -7.10 10.88
CA LEU A 172 12.87 -5.79 11.38
C LEU A 172 14.34 -5.77 11.80
N SER A 173 14.88 -6.88 12.29
CA SER A 173 16.27 -6.97 12.75
C SER A 173 17.21 -7.67 11.78
N SER A 174 16.69 -8.25 10.70
CA SER A 174 17.53 -8.89 9.69
C SER A 174 18.37 -7.85 8.95
N VAL A 175 19.63 -8.18 8.78
CA VAL A 175 20.62 -7.35 8.11
C VAL A 175 20.77 -7.80 6.66
N TYR A 176 20.60 -6.85 5.74
CA TYR A 176 20.84 -7.05 4.32
C TYR A 176 22.35 -7.07 4.04
N LYS A 177 22.88 -8.14 3.44
CA LYS A 177 24.32 -8.27 3.13
C LYS A 177 24.85 -7.13 2.25
N ILE A 178 23.98 -6.59 1.40
CA ILE A 178 24.33 -5.54 0.44
C ILE A 178 24.58 -4.18 1.08
N SER A 179 23.96 -3.89 2.22
CA SER A 179 24.06 -2.61 2.92
C SER A 179 24.67 -2.71 4.31
N ASN A 180 24.71 -3.92 4.89
CA ASN A 180 24.98 -4.18 6.30
C ASN A 180 24.03 -3.41 7.24
N MET A 181 22.80 -3.16 6.79
CA MET A 181 21.77 -2.43 7.52
C MET A 181 20.46 -3.23 7.56
N ASN A 182 19.56 -2.86 8.46
CA ASN A 182 18.19 -3.41 8.48
C ASN A 182 17.36 -2.90 7.29
N LEU A 183 16.11 -3.37 7.17
CA LEU A 183 15.19 -2.97 6.10
C LEU A 183 15.01 -1.44 6.02
N GLU A 184 14.66 -0.79 7.13
CA GLU A 184 14.33 0.63 7.15
C GLU A 184 15.54 1.48 6.77
N ASP A 185 16.67 1.24 7.42
CA ASP A 185 17.91 1.98 7.18
C ASP A 185 18.42 1.76 5.75
N THR A 186 18.33 0.53 5.23
CA THR A 186 18.70 0.25 3.84
C THR A 186 17.83 1.03 2.86
N TRP A 187 16.51 0.98 3.07
CA TRP A 187 15.55 1.63 2.18
C TRP A 187 15.69 3.15 2.23
N ARG A 188 15.69 3.76 3.42
CA ARG A 188 15.84 5.21 3.60
C ARG A 188 17.13 5.78 2.99
N ASN A 189 18.19 4.97 2.94
CA ASN A 189 19.44 5.36 2.31
C ASN A 189 19.38 5.48 0.79
N VAL A 190 18.44 4.78 0.15
CA VAL A 190 18.23 4.82 -1.31
C VAL A 190 17.07 5.71 -1.74
N LEU A 191 16.38 6.39 -0.80
CA LEU A 191 15.34 7.38 -1.09
C LEU A 191 15.89 8.81 -1.17
N ASN A 192 15.36 9.61 -2.11
CA ASN A 192 15.58 11.06 -2.19
C ASN A 192 14.75 11.82 -1.15
N ASP A 193 13.49 11.42 -0.92
CA ASP A 193 12.60 12.03 0.07
C ASP A 193 12.09 11.00 1.09
N ASN A 194 12.69 11.01 2.28
CA ASN A 194 12.31 10.09 3.36
C ASN A 194 10.92 10.36 3.95
N SER A 195 10.31 11.54 3.68
CA SER A 195 8.95 11.85 4.16
C SER A 195 7.86 11.09 3.40
N LYS A 196 8.18 10.46 2.27
CA LYS A 196 7.26 9.62 1.48
C LYS A 196 7.25 8.16 1.90
N PHE A 197 8.00 7.76 2.92
CA PHE A 197 8.05 6.38 3.39
C PHE A 197 7.90 6.28 4.91
N MET A 198 6.99 5.40 5.33
CA MET A 198 6.73 5.10 6.72
C MET A 198 6.64 3.59 6.94
N ILE A 199 7.23 3.13 8.05
CA ILE A 199 6.90 1.83 8.63
C ILE A 199 6.00 2.08 9.83
N ILE A 200 4.89 1.37 9.92
CA ILE A 200 4.02 1.40 11.09
C ILE A 200 3.76 0.00 11.62
N ASP A 201 3.55 -0.06 12.93
CA ASP A 201 3.07 -1.26 13.58
C ASP A 201 1.57 -1.46 13.35
N ASN A 202 1.14 -2.71 13.16
CA ASN A 202 -0.29 -3.04 13.05
C ASN A 202 -1.10 -2.63 14.30
N LYS A 203 -0.47 -2.58 15.48
CA LYS A 203 -1.03 -2.03 16.72
C LYS A 203 -1.46 -0.58 16.57
N LYS A 204 -0.77 0.23 15.77
CA LYS A 204 -1.16 1.62 15.51
C LYS A 204 -2.49 1.72 14.75
N ILE A 205 -2.78 0.75 13.88
CA ILE A 205 -4.08 0.63 13.20
C ILE A 205 -5.17 0.24 14.20
N ILE A 206 -4.88 -0.72 15.10
CA ILE A 206 -5.81 -1.12 16.16
C ILE A 206 -6.13 0.07 17.07
N GLU A 207 -5.11 0.80 17.54
CA GLU A 207 -5.28 2.00 18.37
C GLU A 207 -6.09 3.09 17.66
N ALA A 208 -5.87 3.29 16.36
CA ALA A 208 -6.63 4.24 15.57
C ALA A 208 -8.13 3.86 15.49
N LEU A 209 -8.42 2.58 15.35
CA LEU A 209 -9.80 2.06 15.30
C LEU A 209 -10.47 2.09 16.69
N GLU A 210 -9.73 1.82 17.77
CA GLU A 210 -10.23 1.99 19.15
C GLU A 210 -10.55 3.45 19.45
N THR A 211 -9.68 4.36 19.05
CA THR A 211 -9.90 5.80 19.19
C THR A 211 -11.13 6.23 18.38
N LEU A 212 -11.27 5.74 17.15
CA LEU A 212 -12.45 5.99 16.33
C LEU A 212 -13.73 5.51 17.03
N LEU A 213 -13.71 4.29 17.60
CA LEU A 213 -14.84 3.73 18.34
C LEU A 213 -15.25 4.63 19.52
N GLN A 214 -14.29 5.07 20.34
CA GLN A 214 -14.55 5.96 21.47
C GLN A 214 -15.16 7.29 20.99
N LEU A 215 -14.60 7.90 19.94
CA LEU A 215 -15.12 9.15 19.40
C LEU A 215 -16.57 9.01 18.89
N ILE A 216 -16.93 7.85 18.33
CA ILE A 216 -18.33 7.55 17.97
C ILE A 216 -19.18 7.47 19.23
N GLU A 217 -18.76 6.68 20.22
CA GLU A 217 -19.51 6.46 21.46
C GLU A 217 -19.84 7.76 22.18
N TYR A 218 -18.86 8.67 22.28
CA TYR A 218 -18.99 9.98 22.94
C TYR A 218 -19.60 11.09 22.06
N ASP A 219 -20.03 10.79 20.83
CA ASP A 219 -20.59 11.78 19.89
C ASP A 219 -19.62 12.92 19.51
N ASP A 220 -18.30 12.68 19.65
CA ASP A 220 -17.25 13.61 19.25
C ASP A 220 -17.04 13.63 17.72
N ILE A 221 -17.53 12.60 17.02
CA ILE A 221 -17.59 12.56 15.56
C ILE A 221 -18.98 12.15 15.07
N ASP A 222 -19.35 12.70 13.93
CA ASP A 222 -20.58 12.31 13.24
C ASP A 222 -20.41 10.91 12.63
N TYR A 223 -21.01 9.92 13.29
CA TYR A 223 -20.98 8.52 12.86
C TYR A 223 -21.53 8.32 11.45
N LYS A 224 -22.38 9.23 10.94
CA LYS A 224 -22.92 9.15 9.59
C LYS A 224 -21.86 9.37 8.52
N LYS A 225 -20.72 9.95 8.88
CA LYS A 225 -19.55 10.12 8.00
C LYS A 225 -18.65 8.89 7.97
N ILE A 226 -18.96 7.86 8.75
CA ILE A 226 -18.19 6.63 8.82
C ILE A 226 -18.79 5.64 7.83
N VAL A 227 -18.02 5.33 6.79
CA VAL A 227 -18.32 4.22 5.89
C VAL A 227 -17.55 3.01 6.40
N PHE A 228 -18.26 2.15 7.13
CA PHE A 228 -17.77 0.87 7.60
C PHE A 228 -18.73 -0.21 7.14
N ASP A 229 -18.26 -1.07 6.23
CA ASP A 229 -19.07 -2.14 5.70
C ASP A 229 -18.22 -3.41 5.61
N ILE A 230 -18.40 -4.30 6.59
CA ILE A 230 -17.89 -5.67 6.54
C ILE A 230 -19.01 -6.55 6.01
N GLU A 231 -19.48 -6.30 4.79
CA GLU A 231 -20.32 -7.28 4.12
C GLU A 231 -19.43 -8.37 3.50
N ASN A 232 -19.70 -9.62 3.84
CA ASN A 232 -19.26 -10.77 3.03
C ASN A 232 -19.62 -10.46 1.57
N PRO A 233 -18.68 -10.57 0.60
CA PRO A 233 -18.97 -10.27 -0.79
C PRO A 233 -20.00 -11.28 -1.29
N LYS A 234 -21.28 -10.91 -1.26
CA LYS A 234 -22.32 -11.63 -1.97
C LYS A 234 -22.38 -11.08 -3.39
N PRO A 235 -22.52 -11.94 -4.41
CA PRO A 235 -22.63 -11.50 -5.79
C PRO A 235 -23.81 -10.54 -5.91
N ALA A 236 -23.54 -9.39 -6.52
CA ALA A 236 -24.39 -8.20 -6.54
C ALA A 236 -25.83 -8.52 -6.98
N SER A 237 -26.76 -8.57 -6.02
CA SER A 237 -28.19 -8.57 -6.32
C SER A 237 -28.69 -7.12 -6.41
N SER A 238 -28.54 -6.52 -7.59
CA SER A 238 -29.08 -5.21 -8.00
C SER A 238 -28.60 -3.97 -7.24
N ILE A 239 -28.20 -2.95 -8.01
CA ILE A 239 -27.88 -1.58 -7.56
C ILE A 239 -28.95 -1.01 -6.61
N LEU A 240 -30.23 -1.37 -6.82
CA LEU A 240 -31.34 -0.93 -5.98
C LEU A 240 -31.23 -1.45 -4.54
N LEU A 241 -30.71 -2.66 -4.33
CA LEU A 241 -30.56 -3.29 -3.01
C LEU A 241 -29.33 -2.77 -2.27
N HIS A 242 -28.29 -2.33 -2.98
CA HIS A 242 -27.12 -1.65 -2.40
C HIS A 242 -27.49 -0.22 -1.97
N ILE A 243 -28.24 0.52 -2.81
CA ILE A 243 -28.79 1.84 -2.47
C ILE A 243 -29.81 1.76 -1.32
N LEU A 244 -30.65 0.71 -1.25
CA LEU A 244 -31.57 0.48 -0.14
C LEU A 244 -30.88 -0.03 1.14
N ARG A 245 -29.69 -0.65 1.05
CA ARG A 245 -28.86 -1.05 2.20
C ARG A 245 -28.07 0.10 2.82
N HIS A 246 -27.87 1.18 2.07
CA HIS A 246 -27.52 2.50 2.62
C HIS A 246 -28.70 3.18 3.35
N ALA A 247 -29.66 2.41 3.89
CA ALA A 247 -30.45 2.89 5.01
C ALA A 247 -29.46 3.28 6.12
N GLU A 248 -29.58 4.49 6.68
CA GLU A 248 -28.69 4.98 7.74
C GLU A 248 -28.45 3.86 8.77
N LYS A 249 -27.23 3.28 8.80
CA LYS A 249 -26.88 2.32 9.85
C LYS A 249 -27.03 3.06 11.17
N SER A 250 -27.76 2.47 12.11
CA SER A 250 -27.86 3.05 13.44
C SER A 250 -26.46 3.17 14.06
N LYS A 251 -26.24 4.19 14.90
CA LYS A 251 -24.99 4.34 15.67
C LYS A 251 -24.60 3.02 16.37
N ALA A 252 -25.58 2.31 16.94
CA ALA A 252 -25.39 1.02 17.58
C ALA A 252 -24.85 -0.07 16.63
N ASN A 253 -25.32 -0.11 15.38
CA ASN A 253 -24.83 -1.08 14.40
C ASN A 253 -23.36 -0.82 14.03
N ILE A 254 -22.99 0.44 13.79
CA ILE A 254 -21.59 0.81 13.48
C ILE A 254 -20.66 0.47 14.64
N ILE A 255 -21.06 0.79 15.87
CA ILE A 255 -20.31 0.45 17.09
C ILE A 255 -20.10 -1.06 17.19
N ASN A 256 -21.14 -1.86 16.98
CA ASN A 256 -21.05 -3.32 17.05
C ASN A 256 -20.12 -3.89 15.98
N GLU A 257 -20.28 -3.49 14.71
CA GLU A 257 -19.42 -3.97 13.61
C GLU A 257 -17.95 -3.60 13.84
N LEU A 258 -17.68 -2.37 14.27
CA LEU A 258 -16.31 -1.92 14.57
C LEU A 258 -15.72 -2.66 15.78
N THR A 259 -16.53 -2.94 16.80
CA THR A 259 -16.11 -3.71 17.98
C THR A 259 -15.78 -5.15 17.63
N ASP A 260 -16.60 -5.80 16.80
CA ASP A 260 -16.36 -7.16 16.31
C ASP A 260 -15.07 -7.23 15.49
N PHE A 261 -14.87 -6.25 14.60
CA PHE A 261 -13.64 -6.15 13.80
C PHE A 261 -12.40 -5.91 14.67
N LEU A 262 -12.47 -4.99 15.63
CA LEU A 262 -11.40 -4.75 16.60
C LEU A 262 -11.06 -6.02 17.40
N THR A 263 -12.08 -6.76 17.81
CA THR A 263 -11.91 -8.03 18.53
C THR A 263 -11.22 -9.07 17.65
N TYR A 264 -11.63 -9.17 16.38
CA TYR A 264 -10.96 -10.02 15.39
C TYR A 264 -9.48 -9.64 15.23
N LEU A 265 -9.19 -8.35 15.03
CA LEU A 265 -7.81 -7.86 14.86
C LEU A 265 -6.95 -8.19 16.09
N LYS A 266 -7.43 -7.92 17.31
CA LYS A 266 -6.71 -8.20 18.56
C LYS A 266 -6.49 -9.68 18.83
N THR A 267 -7.43 -10.52 18.39
CA THR A 267 -7.32 -11.97 18.57
C THR A 267 -6.34 -12.56 17.56
N ARG A 268 -6.31 -12.01 16.34
CA ARG A 268 -5.48 -12.50 15.24
C ARG A 268 -4.05 -11.96 15.28
N TYR A 269 -3.83 -10.77 15.87
CA TYR A 269 -2.57 -10.00 15.82
C TYR A 269 -2.13 -9.48 17.19
#